data_AF-A0A967IKU8-F1
#
_entry.id   AF-A0A967IKU8-F1
#
_cell.length_a   1.000
_cell.length_b   1.000
_cell.length_c   1.000
_cell.angle_alpha   90.00
_cell.angle_beta   90.00
_cell.angle_gamma   90.00
#
_symmetry.space_group_name_H-M   'P 1'
#
loop_
_entity.id
_entity.type
_entity.pdbx_description
1 polymer ?
#
loop_
_entity_poly.entity_id
_entity_poly.type
_entity_poly.pdbx_seq_one_letter_code
_entity_poly.pdbx_strand_id
1 'polypeptide(L)' 'GWDKIQGPTPGPTAVQQDRVADKSIAVLPFADFSPDGEQGWFADGLTDEILNALARTSDLRVAS' A
#
# COMPACT_ATOMS: atom_id res chain seq x y z
N GLY A 1 -37.98 -9.52 39.04
CA GLY A 1 -36.56 -9.89 38.93
C GLY A 1 -36.21 -10.14 37.48
N TRP A 2 -35.93 -9.06 36.75
CA TRP A 2 -35.59 -9.06 35.31
C TRP A 2 -34.08 -8.93 35.08
N ASP A 3 -33.29 -9.24 36.11
CA ASP A 3 -31.86 -8.94 36.25
C ASP A 3 -30.95 -10.00 35.57
N LYS A 4 -31.53 -10.95 34.82
CA LYS A 4 -30.83 -12.19 34.43
C LYS A 4 -30.65 -12.43 32.93
N ILE A 5 -30.92 -11.45 32.06
CA ILE A 5 -30.74 -11.61 30.59
C ILE A 5 -29.76 -10.62 29.96
N GLN A 6 -29.04 -9.82 30.73
CA GLN A 6 -27.93 -9.02 30.20
C GLN A 6 -26.63 -9.84 30.27
N GLY A 7 -26.46 -10.75 29.31
CA GLY A 7 -25.11 -11.20 28.94
C GLY A 7 -24.28 -9.99 28.47
N PRO A 8 -22.94 -10.04 28.52
CA PRO A 8 -22.13 -8.91 28.09
C PRO A 8 -22.45 -8.62 26.62
N THR A 9 -23.19 -7.53 26.38
CA THR A 9 -23.33 -6.96 25.05
C THR A 9 -21.91 -6.71 24.57
N PRO A 10 -21.44 -7.30 23.46
CA PRO A 10 -20.24 -6.78 22.84
C PRO A 10 -20.55 -5.31 22.55
N GLY A 11 -19.93 -4.40 23.31
CA GLY A 11 -19.96 -2.99 22.98
C GLY A 11 -19.47 -2.82 21.54
N PRO A 12 -19.71 -1.69 20.89
CA PRO A 12 -19.14 -1.40 19.58
C PRO A 12 -17.60 -1.24 19.68
N THR A 13 -16.93 -2.35 19.85
CA THR A 13 -15.52 -2.65 19.61
C THR A 13 -15.61 -3.96 18.84
N ALA A 14 -15.48 -4.04 17.52
CA ALA A 14 -14.47 -3.41 16.73
C ALA A 14 -14.92 -3.40 15.26
N VAL A 15 -15.17 -2.21 14.74
CA VAL A 15 -14.51 -1.85 13.49
C VAL A 15 -13.52 -0.79 13.90
N GLN A 16 -12.32 -1.24 14.29
CA GLN A 16 -11.17 -0.35 14.26
C GLN A 16 -10.98 -0.09 12.75
N GLN A 17 -11.75 0.89 12.24
CA GLN A 17 -11.59 1.39 10.90
C GLN A 17 -10.12 1.74 10.79
N ASP A 18 -9.44 0.98 9.94
CA ASP A 18 -8.02 1.09 9.69
C ASP A 18 -7.69 2.57 9.63
N ARG A 19 -6.94 3.02 10.64
CA ARG A 19 -6.64 4.42 10.86
C ARG A 19 -5.95 4.90 9.59
N VAL A 20 -6.60 5.75 8.80
CA VAL A 20 -6.01 6.41 7.62
C VAL A 20 -5.23 5.41 6.76
N ALA A 21 -5.87 4.77 5.77
CA ALA A 21 -5.23 3.87 4.80
C ALA A 21 -3.72 4.15 4.70
N ASP A 22 -2.94 3.26 5.32
CA ASP A 22 -1.48 3.31 5.44
C ASP A 22 -0.95 3.79 4.08
N LYS A 23 -0.43 5.03 4.00
CA LYS A 23 -0.16 5.68 2.70
C LYS A 23 0.70 4.72 1.91
N SER A 24 0.21 4.25 0.77
CA SER A 24 0.86 3.15 0.05
C SER A 24 0.80 3.35 -1.45
N ILE A 25 1.88 2.93 -2.11
CA ILE A 25 2.04 2.96 -3.57
C ILE A 25 2.68 1.64 -3.99
N ALA A 26 2.14 1.03 -5.05
CA ALA A 26 2.78 -0.08 -5.74
C ALA A 26 3.40 0.43 -7.04
N VAL A 27 4.65 0.08 -7.29
CA VAL A 27 5.38 0.42 -8.52
C VAL A 27 5.56 -0.87 -9.31
N LEU A 28 4.88 -0.96 -10.44
CA LEU A 28 5.09 -2.04 -11.40
C LEU A 28 6.28 -1.70 -12.30
N PRO A 29 7.05 -2.71 -12.76
CA PRO A 29 8.10 -2.49 -13.75
C PRO A 29 7.56 -1.80 -15.00
N PHE A 30 8.31 -0.82 -15.50
CA PHE A 30 7.96 -0.14 -16.74
C PHE A 30 8.24 -1.04 -17.94
N ALA A 31 7.29 -1.08 -18.88
CA ALA A 31 7.50 -1.77 -20.15
C ALA A 31 8.31 -0.88 -21.11
N ASP A 32 9.17 -1.51 -21.91
CA ASP A 32 9.81 -0.84 -23.04
C ASP A 32 8.80 -0.63 -24.18
N PHE A 33 8.55 0.63 -24.52
CA PHE A 33 7.70 1.04 -25.64
C PHE A 33 8.48 1.68 -26.78
N SER A 34 9.81 1.58 -26.77
CA SER A 34 10.63 2.02 -27.90
C SER A 34 10.32 1.19 -29.15
N PRO A 35 10.39 1.77 -30.36
CA PRO A 35 10.03 1.07 -31.60
C PRO A 35 10.81 -0.23 -31.83
N ASP A 36 12.08 -0.25 -31.41
CA ASP A 36 13.02 -1.34 -31.66
C ASP A 36 13.33 -2.18 -30.40
N GLY A 37 12.73 -1.86 -29.25
CA GLY A 37 12.94 -2.60 -27.99
C GLY A 37 14.33 -2.43 -27.37
N GLU A 38 15.02 -1.33 -27.68
CA GLU A 38 16.39 -1.08 -27.24
C GLU A 38 16.49 -0.36 -25.89
N GLN A 39 15.35 0.03 -25.30
CA GLN A 39 15.29 0.87 -24.11
C GLN A 39 14.83 0.13 -22.85
N GLY A 40 14.86 -1.21 -22.86
CA GLY A 40 14.57 -2.03 -21.67
C GLY A 40 15.44 -1.65 -20.46
N TRP A 41 16.74 -1.46 -20.66
CA TRP A 41 17.66 -1.03 -19.59
C TRP A 41 17.27 0.33 -18.98
N PHE A 42 16.69 1.22 -19.77
CA PHE A 42 16.21 2.52 -19.32
C PHE A 42 14.91 2.36 -18.52
N ALA A 43 13.98 1.51 -18.97
CA ALA A 43 12.74 1.22 -18.26
C ALA A 43 13.01 0.55 -16.89
N ASP A 44 13.96 -0.38 -16.84
CA ASP A 44 14.41 -1.01 -15.59
C ASP A 44 15.04 0.04 -14.65
N GLY A 45 16.00 0.83 -15.15
CA GLY A 45 16.64 1.88 -14.36
C GLY A 45 15.66 2.96 -13.85
N LEU A 46 14.63 3.27 -14.63
CA LEU A 46 13.57 4.20 -14.22
C LEU A 46 12.71 3.61 -13.09
N THR A 47 12.40 2.31 -13.16
CA THR A 47 11.68 1.59 -12.09
C THR A 47 12.45 1.69 -10.78
N ASP A 48 13.75 1.39 -10.81
CA ASP A 48 14.62 1.42 -9.64
C ASP A 48 14.75 2.83 -9.03
N GLU A 49 14.92 3.85 -9.87
CA GLU A 49 15.05 5.23 -9.38
C GLU A 49 13.75 5.71 -8.71
N ILE A 50 12.58 5.36 -9.26
CA ILE A 50 11.28 5.70 -8.66
C ILE A 50 11.09 4.97 -7.33
N LEU A 51 11.38 3.67 -7.27
CA LEU A 51 11.32 2.88 -6.04
C LEU A 51 12.20 3.50 -4.95
N ASN A 52 13.46 3.82 -5.30
CA ASN A 52 14.41 4.43 -4.38
C ASN A 52 13.98 5.84 -3.95
N ALA A 53 13.38 6.63 -4.85
CA ALA A 53 12.86 7.94 -4.54
C ALA A 53 11.67 7.88 -3.57
N LEU A 54 10.73 6.96 -3.79
CA LEU A 54 9.56 6.79 -2.94
C LEU A 54 9.93 6.19 -1.57
N ALA A 55 10.89 5.27 -1.52
CA ALA A 55 11.35 4.63 -0.29
C ALA A 55 11.95 5.62 0.73
N ARG A 56 12.36 6.82 0.31
CA ARG A 56 12.86 7.88 1.21
C ARG A 56 11.74 8.62 1.96
N THR A 57 10.48 8.40 1.61
CA THR A 57 9.35 9.08 2.26
C THR A 57 8.95 8.30 3.52
N SER A 58 9.41 8.78 4.68
CA SER A 58 8.94 8.31 5.98
C SER A 58 7.41 8.46 6.03
N ASP A 59 6.71 7.39 6.39
CA ASP A 59 5.23 7.26 6.37
C ASP A 59 4.61 6.82 5.02
N LEU A 60 5.40 6.46 4.00
CA LEU A 60 4.91 5.85 2.76
C LEU A 60 5.37 4.38 2.64
N ARG A 61 4.42 3.45 2.49
CA ARG A 61 4.69 2.04 2.19
C ARG A 61 4.80 1.84 0.68
N VAL A 62 5.95 1.38 0.22
CA VAL A 62 6.21 1.10 -1.20
C VAL A 62 6.21 -0.42 -1.42
N ALA A 63 5.43 -0.87 -2.40
CA ALA A 63 5.41 -2.26 -2.88
C ALA A 63 5.94 -2.32 -4.32
N SER A 64 6.58 -3.43 -4.68
CA SER A 64 7.17 -3.71 -6.00
C SER A 64 6.69 -5.04 -6.53
#